data_AF-A0AAV2AKN6-F1
#
_entry.id   AF-A0AAV2AKN6-F1
#
_cell.length_a   1.000
_cell.length_b   1.000
_cell.length_c   1.000
_cell.angle_alpha   90.00
_cell.angle_beta   90.00
_cell.angle_gamma   90.00
#
_symmetry.space_group_name_H-M   'P 1'
#
loop_
_entity.id
_entity.type
_entity.pdbx_description
1 polymer ?
#
loop_
_entity_poly.entity_id
_entity_poly.type
_entity_poly.pdbx_seq_one_letter_code
_entity_poly.pdbx_strand_id
1 'polypeptide(L)'
;MCFLMCYMFVNLACTLQSLLKTPNWRPRFRCYHWSMSLLGVLLCLAVMFISSWYYALASMALAGLIYKYIEFRGAEKEWGDGIRGLALSAARYSLLRLEEGPPHTKNWRPQILVLCKLNSDLVPKHRKLIAFASQLKAGKGLTLVSSVIEGEFTKKHSEAQAAKLSLKKVMTEEKVKGFAEVVVCPSIANGLSHLIQTTGLGGLKHNTVIMGWPFGWRQNPGHARTFIENVRNVAASKNALLIPKGIDQYPEITGKMSGHIDVWWIVHDGGLLMLLPFLLKQQRVWKNCKLRIFTIAQLEDNSIQMKKDLSTFLYHLRITAEVEVVEMVDSDISAYTYERTLMMEQRSQMLKHLKQRRGTLTVVQTMKDQPSSKLNKVQFIEMPDQDADLVEMDATSDTSPSKEGKSPPNEKGSPPALAPSISIDACEEPPAENDIKAAAEPEKTGDSKMLLTKPDEANVRRMHTAVKLNEVIKSKSQDAQLVFINLPGPPKIQAGEENYMEFIEVLTEGMEKVLMVRGGGREVITIYS
;
A
#
# COMPACT_ATOMS: atom_id res chain seq x y z
N MET A 1 -20.03 -43.15 27.91
CA MET A 1 -20.27 -41.77 27.48
C MET A 1 -19.13 -40.82 27.82
N CYS A 2 -18.76 -40.60 29.09
CA CYS A 2 -17.73 -39.63 29.47
C CYS A 2 -16.34 -39.87 28.85
N PHE A 3 -15.86 -41.12 28.78
CA PHE A 3 -14.58 -41.44 28.12
C PHE A 3 -14.58 -41.14 26.62
N LEU A 4 -15.66 -41.52 25.92
CA LEU A 4 -15.84 -41.20 24.49
C LEU A 4 -15.84 -39.69 24.26
N MET A 5 -16.48 -38.92 25.15
CA MET A 5 -16.50 -37.47 25.09
C MET A 5 -15.09 -36.86 25.29
N CYS A 6 -14.29 -37.41 26.21
CA CYS A 6 -12.89 -36.98 26.40
C CYS A 6 -12.04 -37.24 25.14
N TYR A 7 -12.10 -38.46 24.59
CA TYR A 7 -11.37 -38.82 23.36
C TYR A 7 -11.82 -37.97 22.16
N MET A 8 -13.12 -37.69 22.06
CA MET A 8 -13.65 -36.79 21.04
C MET A 8 -13.05 -35.40 21.15
N PHE A 9 -13.00 -34.79 22.34
CA PHE A 9 -12.46 -33.43 22.52
C PHE A 9 -10.95 -33.36 22.27
N VAL A 10 -10.18 -34.37 22.68
CA VAL A 10 -8.74 -34.43 22.39
C VAL A 10 -8.49 -34.48 20.88
N ASN A 11 -9.19 -35.38 20.18
CA ASN A 11 -9.09 -35.50 18.73
C ASN A 11 -9.58 -34.24 18.00
N LEU A 12 -10.65 -33.62 18.48
CA LEU A 12 -11.21 -32.38 17.92
C LEU A 12 -10.25 -31.21 18.09
N ALA A 13 -9.67 -31.05 19.29
CA ALA A 13 -8.68 -30.00 19.57
C ALA A 13 -7.45 -30.14 18.66
N CYS A 14 -6.89 -31.35 18.52
CA CYS A 14 -5.76 -31.61 17.63
C CYS A 14 -6.09 -31.28 16.17
N THR A 15 -7.29 -31.66 15.71
CA THR A 15 -7.75 -31.39 14.33
C THR A 15 -7.90 -29.89 14.09
N LEU A 16 -8.58 -29.18 14.99
CA LEU A 16 -8.85 -27.74 14.87
C LEU A 16 -7.55 -26.93 14.93
N GLN A 17 -6.63 -27.26 15.83
CA GLN A 17 -5.35 -26.53 15.97
C GLN A 17 -4.47 -26.67 14.71
N SER A 18 -4.43 -27.86 14.11
CA SER A 18 -3.73 -28.08 12.82
C SER A 18 -4.37 -27.32 11.67
N LEU A 19 -5.71 -27.35 11.55
CA LEU A 19 -6.42 -26.73 10.44
C LEU A 19 -6.46 -25.20 10.54
N LEU A 20 -6.60 -24.68 11.75
CA LEU A 20 -6.61 -23.24 12.02
C LEU A 20 -5.21 -22.62 12.09
N LYS A 21 -4.15 -23.45 12.00
CA LYS A 21 -2.74 -23.06 12.16
C LYS A 21 -2.56 -22.23 13.42
N THR A 22 -2.87 -22.82 14.57
CA THR A 22 -2.68 -22.15 15.86
C THR A 22 -1.19 -21.83 16.09
N PRO A 23 -0.82 -20.60 16.53
CA PRO A 23 0.58 -20.15 16.53
C PRO A 23 1.56 -21.08 17.27
N ASN A 24 1.12 -21.66 18.39
CA ASN A 24 1.94 -22.52 19.23
C ASN A 24 1.83 -24.03 18.90
N TRP A 25 1.07 -24.40 17.87
CA TRP A 25 0.81 -25.81 17.53
C TRP A 25 1.78 -26.31 16.45
N ARG A 26 2.76 -27.13 16.84
CA ARG A 26 3.77 -27.72 15.94
C ARG A 26 4.03 -29.20 16.30
N PRO A 27 3.12 -30.11 15.92
CA PRO A 27 3.29 -31.53 16.23
C PRO A 27 4.51 -32.08 15.46
N ARG A 28 5.52 -32.54 16.20
CA ARG A 28 6.77 -33.11 15.63
C ARG A 28 6.68 -34.61 15.35
N PHE A 29 5.57 -35.25 15.70
CA PHE A 29 5.41 -36.69 15.56
C PHE A 29 5.17 -37.08 14.10
N ARG A 30 5.99 -38.00 13.57
CA ARG A 30 5.99 -38.38 12.15
C ARG A 30 4.67 -38.98 11.67
N CYS A 31 4.00 -39.79 12.50
CA CYS A 31 2.74 -40.44 12.10
C CYS A 31 1.50 -39.60 12.44
N TYR A 32 1.68 -38.33 12.82
CA TYR A 32 0.55 -37.43 13.05
C TYR A 32 0.10 -36.81 11.73
N HIS A 33 -1.19 -36.95 11.41
CA HIS A 33 -1.84 -36.20 10.34
C HIS A 33 -3.24 -35.76 10.81
N TRP A 34 -3.66 -34.55 10.44
CA TRP A 34 -4.93 -33.97 10.91
C TRP A 34 -6.16 -34.82 10.53
N SER A 35 -6.09 -35.54 9.40
CA SER A 35 -7.17 -36.43 8.96
C SER A 35 -7.37 -37.64 9.89
N MET A 36 -6.31 -38.17 10.50
CA MET A 36 -6.43 -39.28 11.44
C MET A 36 -7.11 -38.84 12.74
N SER A 37 -6.81 -37.64 13.23
CA SER A 37 -7.54 -37.06 14.37
C SER A 37 -9.00 -36.80 14.02
N LEU A 38 -9.30 -36.28 12.82
CA LEU A 38 -10.68 -36.07 12.37
C LEU A 38 -11.48 -37.37 12.30
N LEU A 39 -10.87 -38.43 11.77
CA LEU A 39 -11.48 -39.77 11.75
C LEU A 39 -11.80 -40.25 13.17
N GLY A 40 -10.89 -40.02 14.12
CA GLY A 40 -11.12 -40.31 15.54
C GLY A 40 -12.34 -39.56 16.12
N VAL A 41 -12.52 -38.27 15.78
CA VAL A 41 -13.72 -37.51 16.19
C VAL A 41 -14.99 -38.16 15.65
N LEU A 42 -15.01 -38.47 14.35
CA LEU A 42 -16.19 -39.05 13.69
C LEU A 42 -16.56 -40.41 14.28
N LEU A 43 -15.56 -41.27 14.54
CA LEU A 43 -15.77 -42.58 15.17
C LEU A 43 -16.30 -42.45 16.60
N CYS A 44 -15.72 -41.56 17.42
CA CYS A 44 -16.20 -41.32 18.78
C CYS A 44 -17.65 -40.79 18.78
N LEU A 45 -17.98 -39.88 17.86
CA LEU A 45 -19.33 -39.32 17.74
C LEU A 45 -20.33 -40.38 17.28
N ALA A 46 -19.99 -41.21 16.29
CA ALA A 46 -20.84 -42.29 15.81
C ALA A 46 -21.18 -43.29 16.92
N VAL A 47 -20.18 -43.79 17.65
CA VAL A 47 -20.37 -44.75 18.76
C VAL A 47 -21.19 -44.13 19.90
N MET A 48 -21.00 -42.84 20.20
CA MET A 48 -21.75 -42.13 21.23
C MET A 48 -23.25 -42.02 20.89
N PHE A 49 -23.59 -41.73 19.63
CA PHE A 49 -24.99 -41.65 19.17
C PHE A 49 -25.66 -43.02 19.04
N ILE A 50 -24.92 -44.06 18.62
CA ILE A 50 -25.45 -45.43 18.52
C ILE A 50 -25.84 -45.97 19.90
N SER A 51 -25.07 -45.66 20.94
CA SER A 51 -25.36 -46.18 22.28
C SER A 51 -26.55 -45.49 22.96
N SER A 52 -26.62 -44.15 22.94
CA SER A 52 -27.80 -43.43 23.42
C SER A 52 -27.77 -41.96 22.98
N TRP A 53 -28.56 -41.63 21.97
CA TRP A 53 -28.60 -40.30 21.36
C TRP A 53 -29.04 -39.17 22.33
N TYR A 54 -29.97 -39.42 23.25
CA TYR A 54 -30.49 -38.39 24.17
C TYR A 54 -29.48 -38.03 25.27
N TYR A 55 -28.85 -39.01 25.94
CA TYR A 55 -27.75 -38.76 26.87
C TYR A 55 -26.52 -38.14 26.19
N ALA A 56 -26.24 -38.50 24.93
CA ALA A 56 -25.17 -37.91 24.14
C ALA A 56 -25.40 -36.40 23.91
N LEU A 57 -26.60 -36.00 23.49
CA LEU A 57 -26.98 -34.59 23.31
C LEU A 57 -26.88 -33.81 24.63
N ALA A 58 -27.42 -34.35 25.73
CA ALA A 58 -27.36 -33.71 27.04
C ALA A 58 -25.90 -33.50 27.52
N SER A 59 -25.05 -34.51 27.34
CA SER A 59 -23.63 -34.45 27.73
C SER A 59 -22.84 -33.45 26.89
N MET A 60 -23.06 -33.41 25.57
CA MET A 60 -22.42 -32.44 24.67
C MET A 60 -22.87 -31.00 24.99
N ALA A 61 -24.15 -30.80 25.27
CA ALA A 61 -24.67 -29.49 25.66
C ALA A 61 -24.03 -29.00 26.97
N LEU A 62 -23.97 -29.86 27.99
CA LEU A 62 -23.32 -29.54 29.26
C LEU A 62 -21.82 -29.23 29.07
N ALA A 63 -21.11 -30.04 28.28
CA ALA A 63 -19.70 -29.79 27.98
C ALA A 63 -19.49 -28.47 27.21
N GLY A 64 -20.38 -28.13 26.27
CA GLY A 64 -20.37 -26.86 25.57
C GLY A 64 -20.59 -25.66 26.49
N LEU A 65 -21.51 -25.78 27.45
CA LEU A 65 -21.74 -24.76 28.48
C LEU A 65 -20.51 -24.58 29.39
N ILE A 66 -19.89 -25.67 29.83
CA ILE A 66 -18.66 -25.64 30.64
C ILE A 66 -17.52 -24.99 29.83
N TYR A 67 -17.34 -25.36 28.57
CA TYR A 67 -16.33 -24.77 27.69
C TYR A 67 -16.54 -23.25 27.57
N LYS A 68 -17.78 -22.81 27.29
CA LYS A 68 -18.10 -21.38 27.18
C LYS A 68 -17.94 -20.63 28.50
N TYR A 69 -18.26 -21.27 29.62
CA TYR A 69 -18.06 -20.70 30.95
C TYR A 69 -16.57 -20.49 31.25
N ILE A 70 -15.72 -21.49 30.95
CA ILE A 70 -14.26 -21.37 31.11
C ILE A 70 -13.70 -20.26 30.21
N GLU A 71 -14.16 -20.20 28.95
CA GLU A 71 -13.76 -19.15 28.00
C GLU A 71 -14.11 -17.75 28.55
N PHE A 72 -15.32 -17.59 29.08
CA PHE A 72 -15.79 -16.33 29.67
C PHE A 72 -14.99 -15.94 30.92
N ARG A 73 -14.79 -16.87 31.87
CA ARG A 73 -14.00 -16.61 33.09
C ARG A 73 -12.52 -16.35 32.77
N GLY A 74 -11.97 -17.03 31.77
CA GLY A 74 -10.61 -16.79 31.27
C GLY A 74 -10.47 -15.38 30.71
N ALA A 75 -11.42 -14.95 29.87
CA ALA A 75 -11.48 -13.60 29.34
C ALA A 75 -11.66 -12.53 30.41
N GLU A 76 -12.53 -12.77 31.40
CA GLU A 76 -12.75 -11.88 32.54
C GLU A 76 -11.47 -11.71 33.39
N LYS A 77 -10.71 -12.79 33.59
CA LYS A 77 -9.43 -12.74 34.33
C LYS A 77 -8.33 -12.02 33.56
N GLU A 78 -8.21 -12.25 32.25
CA GLU A 78 -7.14 -11.65 31.42
C GLU A 78 -7.41 -10.17 31.10
N TRP A 79 -8.68 -9.78 30.94
CA TRP A 79 -9.05 -8.45 30.43
C TRP A 79 -9.96 -7.63 31.37
N GLY A 80 -10.32 -8.17 32.54
CA GLY A 80 -11.18 -7.53 33.54
C GLY A 80 -12.69 -7.53 33.23
N ASP A 81 -13.08 -7.72 31.97
CA ASP A 81 -14.47 -7.81 31.52
C ASP A 81 -14.63 -9.04 30.59
N GLY A 82 -15.54 -9.95 30.91
CA GLY A 82 -15.69 -11.22 30.20
C GLY A 82 -16.09 -11.07 28.73
N ILE A 83 -17.07 -10.20 28.40
CA ILE A 83 -17.56 -10.06 27.02
C ILE A 83 -16.53 -9.32 26.15
N ARG A 84 -15.96 -8.24 26.67
CA ARG A 84 -14.91 -7.48 25.97
C ARG A 84 -13.62 -8.30 25.85
N GLY A 85 -13.27 -9.07 26.88
CA GLY A 85 -12.10 -9.93 26.88
C GLY A 85 -12.16 -11.02 25.82
N LEU A 86 -13.34 -11.63 25.60
CA LEU A 86 -13.53 -12.60 24.51
C LEU A 86 -13.27 -11.96 23.15
N ALA A 87 -13.80 -10.75 22.92
CA ALA A 87 -13.58 -10.02 21.67
C ALA A 87 -12.10 -9.64 21.46
N LEU A 88 -11.40 -9.21 22.52
CA LEU A 88 -9.98 -8.86 22.46
C LEU A 88 -9.10 -10.08 22.21
N SER A 89 -9.40 -11.21 22.86
CA SER A 89 -8.69 -12.48 22.64
C SER A 89 -8.86 -12.97 21.20
N ALA A 90 -10.09 -12.93 20.66
CA ALA A 90 -10.37 -13.27 19.27
C ALA A 90 -9.65 -12.35 18.27
N ALA A 91 -9.59 -11.03 18.56
CA ALA A 91 -8.89 -10.06 17.74
C ALA A 91 -7.37 -10.30 17.75
N ARG A 92 -6.77 -10.48 18.93
CA ARG A 92 -5.33 -10.78 19.10
C ARG A 92 -4.95 -12.05 18.34
N TYR A 93 -5.72 -13.13 18.51
CA TYR A 93 -5.49 -14.40 17.81
C TYR A 93 -5.51 -14.21 16.29
N SER A 94 -6.50 -13.47 15.78
CA SER A 94 -6.65 -13.20 14.35
C SER A 94 -5.49 -12.36 13.78
N LEU A 95 -4.99 -11.39 14.55
CA LEU A 95 -3.88 -10.53 14.13
C LEU A 95 -2.54 -11.27 14.10
N LEU A 96 -2.25 -12.09 15.11
CA LEU A 96 -1.04 -12.92 15.14
C LEU A 96 -1.02 -13.90 13.97
N ARG A 97 -2.17 -14.49 13.64
CA ARG A 97 -2.29 -15.39 12.48
C ARG A 97 -2.11 -14.65 11.14
N LEU A 98 -2.47 -13.37 11.06
CA LEU A 98 -2.32 -12.58 9.84
C LEU A 98 -0.85 -12.24 9.55
N GLU A 99 0.01 -12.28 10.56
CA GLU A 99 1.46 -12.08 10.43
C GLU A 99 2.18 -13.35 9.91
N GLU A 100 1.59 -14.53 10.15
CA GLU A 100 2.11 -15.81 9.68
C GLU A 100 1.78 -16.05 8.19
N GLY A 101 2.69 -15.63 7.32
CA GLY A 101 2.70 -15.97 5.90
C GLY A 101 2.87 -14.76 4.97
N PRO A 102 3.44 -14.93 3.77
CA PRO A 102 3.53 -13.82 2.82
C PRO A 102 2.11 -13.38 2.43
N PRO A 103 1.80 -12.07 2.44
CA PRO A 103 0.51 -11.60 1.97
C PRO A 103 0.33 -12.07 0.52
N HIS A 104 -0.77 -12.76 0.23
CA HIS A 104 -1.02 -13.27 -1.11
C HIS A 104 -1.00 -12.10 -2.11
N THR A 105 -0.05 -12.11 -3.05
CA THR A 105 0.13 -11.00 -4.00
C THR A 105 -0.93 -11.00 -5.10
N LYS A 106 -1.62 -12.12 -5.32
CA LYS A 106 -2.52 -12.32 -6.46
C LYS A 106 -3.87 -11.57 -6.37
N ASN A 107 -4.30 -11.17 -5.16
CA ASN A 107 -5.59 -10.52 -4.92
C ASN A 107 -5.42 -9.22 -4.13
N TRP A 108 -4.95 -8.17 -4.79
CA TRP A 108 -4.93 -6.84 -4.20
C TRP A 108 -6.37 -6.34 -3.94
N ARG A 109 -6.57 -5.72 -2.76
CA ARG A 109 -7.80 -5.00 -2.38
C ARG A 109 -7.40 -3.73 -1.64
N PRO A 110 -8.07 -2.59 -1.87
CA PRO A 110 -7.70 -1.34 -1.22
C PRO A 110 -7.99 -1.41 0.28
N GLN A 111 -6.99 -1.24 1.13
CA GLN A 111 -7.09 -0.99 2.57
C GLN A 111 -6.73 0.48 2.78
N ILE A 112 -7.72 1.29 3.13
CA ILE A 112 -7.67 2.73 2.91
C ILE A 112 -7.27 3.46 4.19
N LEU A 113 -6.27 4.34 4.09
CA LEU A 113 -6.00 5.42 5.04
C LEU A 113 -6.46 6.74 4.43
N VAL A 114 -7.49 7.35 5.01
CA VAL A 114 -8.00 8.67 4.60
C VAL A 114 -7.34 9.73 5.48
N LEU A 115 -6.59 10.64 4.86
CA LEU A 115 -5.98 11.79 5.53
C LEU A 115 -6.93 12.99 5.42
N CYS A 116 -7.57 13.33 6.53
CA CYS A 116 -8.52 14.43 6.61
C CYS A 116 -7.87 15.66 7.24
N LYS A 117 -7.98 16.82 6.59
CA LYS A 117 -7.63 18.11 7.19
C LYS A 117 -8.78 18.58 8.08
N LEU A 118 -8.47 19.03 9.29
CA LEU A 118 -9.44 19.66 10.20
C LEU A 118 -9.47 21.18 10.00
N ASN A 119 -10.63 21.77 10.25
CA ASN A 119 -10.80 23.21 10.40
C ASN A 119 -10.44 23.66 11.82
N SER A 120 -10.43 24.97 12.06
CA SER A 120 -10.23 25.56 13.39
C SER A 120 -11.22 25.03 14.44
N ASP A 121 -12.43 24.67 14.01
CA ASP A 121 -13.47 24.09 14.87
C ASP A 121 -13.31 22.57 15.12
N LEU A 122 -12.17 21.98 14.75
CA LEU A 122 -11.90 20.54 14.90
C LEU A 122 -12.88 19.62 14.16
N VAL A 123 -13.51 20.14 13.10
CA VAL A 123 -14.37 19.39 12.17
C VAL A 123 -13.61 19.13 10.87
N PRO A 124 -13.72 17.94 10.25
CA PRO A 124 -13.11 17.67 8.95
C PRO A 124 -13.61 18.63 7.86
N LYS A 125 -12.67 19.29 7.18
CA LYS A 125 -12.95 20.29 6.14
C LYS A 125 -13.78 19.73 4.99
N HIS A 126 -13.40 18.55 4.49
CA HIS A 126 -14.04 17.90 3.35
C HIS A 126 -14.68 16.58 3.79
N ARG A 127 -15.94 16.65 4.24
CA ARG A 127 -16.72 15.47 4.68
C ARG A 127 -16.88 14.44 3.56
N LYS A 128 -17.01 14.93 2.31
CA LYS A 128 -17.14 14.12 1.10
C LYS A 128 -15.95 13.21 0.81
N LEU A 129 -14.76 13.47 1.40
CA LEU A 129 -13.62 12.56 1.30
C LEU A 129 -13.90 11.22 2.01
N ILE A 130 -14.56 11.29 3.17
CA ILE A 130 -14.99 10.13 3.95
C ILE A 130 -16.13 9.41 3.22
N ALA A 131 -17.08 10.17 2.65
CA ALA A 131 -18.16 9.63 1.81
C ALA A 131 -17.61 8.87 0.59
N PHE A 132 -16.63 9.43 -0.12
CA PHE A 132 -15.97 8.78 -1.25
C PHE A 132 -15.27 7.48 -0.85
N ALA A 133 -14.55 7.46 0.28
CA ALA A 133 -13.95 6.24 0.81
C ALA A 133 -15.01 5.15 1.12
N SER A 134 -16.18 5.56 1.65
CA SER A 134 -17.34 4.68 1.86
C SER A 134 -17.81 4.06 0.54
N GLN A 135 -17.92 4.88 -0.51
CA GLN A 135 -18.39 4.47 -1.83
C GLN A 135 -17.42 3.49 -2.50
N LEU A 136 -16.10 3.75 -2.41
CA LEU A 136 -15.07 2.90 -3.02
C LEU A 136 -14.99 1.51 -2.36
N LYS A 137 -15.28 1.41 -1.06
CA LYS A 137 -15.16 0.16 -0.29
C LYS A 137 -16.46 -0.64 -0.19
N ALA A 138 -17.61 -0.01 -0.47
CA ALA A 138 -18.94 -0.60 -0.25
C ALA A 138 -19.09 -1.28 1.13
N GLY A 139 -18.44 -0.72 2.16
CA GLY A 139 -18.47 -1.22 3.55
C GLY A 139 -17.64 -2.49 3.83
N LYS A 140 -16.80 -2.95 2.89
CA LYS A 140 -15.94 -4.14 3.06
C LYS A 140 -14.47 -3.74 3.20
N GLY A 141 -13.74 -4.43 4.07
CA GLY A 141 -12.29 -4.23 4.30
C GLY A 141 -11.96 -3.07 5.24
N LEU A 142 -10.66 -2.81 5.42
CA LEU A 142 -10.16 -1.82 6.38
C LEU A 142 -10.26 -0.39 5.84
N THR A 143 -10.83 0.50 6.65
CA THR A 143 -10.79 1.95 6.46
C THR A 143 -10.32 2.61 7.75
N LEU A 144 -9.29 3.44 7.63
CA LEU A 144 -8.69 4.22 8.70
C LEU A 144 -8.87 5.69 8.33
N VAL A 145 -9.43 6.49 9.22
CA VAL A 145 -9.60 7.93 9.01
C VAL A 145 -8.71 8.64 10.01
N SER A 146 -7.70 9.34 9.51
CA SER A 146 -6.69 9.95 10.36
C SER A 146 -6.56 11.44 10.11
N SER A 147 -6.25 12.18 11.17
CA SER A 147 -5.99 13.61 11.12
C SER A 147 -4.80 13.99 11.99
N VAL A 148 -4.18 15.12 11.67
CA VAL A 148 -3.08 15.71 12.42
C VAL A 148 -3.51 17.08 12.96
N ILE A 149 -3.27 17.31 14.24
CA ILE A 149 -3.42 18.62 14.89
C ILE A 149 -2.02 19.17 15.15
N GLU A 150 -1.78 20.40 14.74
CA GLU A 150 -0.52 21.08 15.00
C GLU A 150 -0.43 21.57 16.45
N GLY A 151 0.64 21.20 17.15
CA GLY A 151 0.94 21.67 18.50
C GLY A 151 1.61 20.63 19.39
N GLU A 152 1.57 20.89 20.69
CA GLU A 152 2.14 20.04 21.74
C GLU A 152 1.06 19.15 22.36
N PHE A 153 1.31 17.85 22.47
CA PHE A 153 0.30 16.88 22.93
C PHE A 153 -0.16 17.13 24.37
N THR A 154 0.75 17.55 25.26
CA THR A 154 0.46 17.86 26.68
C THR A 154 -0.65 18.91 26.82
N LYS A 155 -0.68 19.91 25.93
CA LYS A 155 -1.65 21.01 25.94
C LYS A 155 -2.92 20.67 25.16
N LYS A 156 -2.78 20.00 24.01
CA LYS A 156 -3.88 19.75 23.06
C LYS A 156 -4.49 18.34 23.14
N HIS A 157 -4.24 17.61 24.23
CA HIS A 157 -4.80 16.26 24.40
C HIS A 157 -6.34 16.25 24.34
N SER A 158 -6.99 17.20 25.03
CA SER A 158 -8.45 17.34 25.05
C SER A 158 -9.01 17.65 23.65
N GLU A 159 -8.38 18.57 22.92
CA GLU A 159 -8.72 18.90 21.53
C GLU A 159 -8.59 17.66 20.62
N ALA A 160 -7.54 16.86 20.78
CA ALA A 160 -7.35 15.64 20.01
C ALA A 160 -8.45 14.61 20.27
N GLN A 161 -8.88 14.43 21.52
CA GLN A 161 -10.02 13.56 21.85
C GLN A 161 -11.33 14.11 21.27
N ALA A 162 -11.58 15.42 21.35
CA ALA A 162 -12.76 16.05 20.76
C ALA A 162 -12.79 15.90 19.23
N ALA A 163 -11.67 16.14 18.55
CA ALA A 163 -11.52 15.93 17.12
C ALA A 163 -11.74 14.45 16.73
N LYS A 164 -11.24 13.51 17.52
CA LYS A 164 -11.45 12.07 17.32
C LYS A 164 -12.93 11.69 17.41
N LEU A 165 -13.67 12.25 18.37
CA LEU A 165 -15.12 12.06 18.48
C LEU A 165 -15.87 12.69 17.30
N SER A 166 -15.46 13.89 16.87
CA SER A 166 -16.00 14.57 15.69
C SER A 166 -15.82 13.72 14.42
N LEU A 167 -14.62 13.18 14.19
CA LEU A 167 -14.36 12.26 13.07
C LEU A 167 -15.23 11.00 13.13
N LYS A 168 -15.36 10.36 14.31
CA LYS A 168 -16.24 9.19 14.48
C LYS A 168 -17.70 9.49 14.18
N LYS A 169 -18.17 10.68 14.58
CA LYS A 169 -19.53 11.15 14.27
C LYS A 169 -19.73 11.25 12.76
N VAL A 170 -18.82 11.93 12.05
CA VAL A 170 -18.88 12.04 10.58
C VAL A 170 -18.78 10.68 9.89
N MET A 171 -17.91 9.77 10.36
CA MET A 171 -17.83 8.41 9.83
C MET A 171 -19.14 7.63 9.96
N THR A 172 -19.84 7.81 11.08
CA THR A 172 -21.13 7.15 11.32
C THR A 172 -22.22 7.69 10.40
N GLU A 173 -22.26 9.02 10.23
CA GLU A 173 -23.18 9.68 9.30
C GLU A 173 -22.95 9.23 7.83
N GLU A 174 -21.68 9.14 7.42
CA GLU A 174 -21.28 8.66 6.08
C GLU A 174 -21.22 7.12 5.97
N LYS A 175 -21.76 6.39 6.95
CA LYS A 175 -21.84 4.91 6.98
C LYS A 175 -20.50 4.20 6.74
N VAL A 176 -19.39 4.83 7.12
CA VAL A 176 -18.04 4.25 7.02
C VAL A 176 -17.77 3.37 8.23
N LYS A 177 -17.59 2.08 7.98
CA LYS A 177 -17.07 1.14 8.99
C LYS A 177 -15.56 1.23 9.00
N GLY A 178 -14.98 1.70 10.10
CA GLY A 178 -13.54 1.91 10.21
C GLY A 178 -13.12 2.45 11.56
N PHE A 179 -11.85 2.82 11.68
CA PHE A 179 -11.29 3.42 12.89
C PHE A 179 -10.87 4.87 12.62
N ALA A 180 -11.07 5.73 13.61
CA ALA A 180 -10.63 7.12 13.59
C ALA A 180 -9.41 7.28 14.49
N GLU A 181 -8.38 7.98 14.03
CA GLU A 181 -7.19 8.31 14.83
C GLU A 181 -6.76 9.76 14.64
N VAL A 182 -6.34 10.43 15.72
CA VAL A 182 -5.89 11.83 15.67
C VAL A 182 -4.56 11.93 16.37
N VAL A 183 -3.56 12.47 15.66
CA VAL A 183 -2.21 12.65 16.19
C VAL A 183 -1.93 14.13 16.37
N VAL A 184 -1.32 14.50 17.49
CA VAL A 184 -0.83 15.87 17.74
C VAL A 184 0.66 15.90 17.43
N CYS A 185 1.10 16.82 16.57
CA CYS A 185 2.50 16.94 16.16
C CYS A 185 2.91 18.42 16.04
N PRO A 186 4.19 18.78 16.30
CA PRO A 186 4.68 20.14 16.10
C PRO A 186 4.61 20.62 14.64
N SER A 187 4.68 19.69 13.68
CA SER A 187 4.55 19.98 12.25
C SER A 187 3.57 18.99 11.61
N ILE A 188 2.69 19.52 10.76
CA ILE A 188 1.69 18.73 10.03
C ILE A 188 2.37 17.74 9.08
N ALA A 189 3.45 18.15 8.39
CA ALA A 189 4.17 17.28 7.46
C ALA A 189 4.75 16.04 8.15
N ASN A 190 5.38 16.23 9.32
CA ASN A 190 5.91 15.13 10.12
C ASN A 190 4.79 14.22 10.65
N GLY A 191 3.70 14.79 11.16
CA GLY A 191 2.56 14.02 11.64
C GLY A 191 1.94 13.15 10.54
N LEU A 192 1.80 13.68 9.33
CA LEU A 192 1.29 12.92 8.17
C LEU A 192 2.27 11.81 7.76
N SER A 193 3.57 12.09 7.77
CA SER A 193 4.61 11.09 7.52
C SER A 193 4.55 9.93 8.53
N HIS A 194 4.38 10.24 9.82
CA HIS A 194 4.22 9.23 10.87
C HIS A 194 2.96 8.39 10.65
N LEU A 195 1.81 9.01 10.35
CA LEU A 195 0.57 8.28 10.06
C LEU A 195 0.72 7.32 8.88
N ILE A 196 1.36 7.74 7.79
CA ILE A 196 1.59 6.88 6.61
C ILE A 196 2.46 5.66 6.96
N GLN A 197 3.37 5.77 7.93
CA GLN A 197 4.29 4.70 8.28
C GLN A 197 3.76 3.78 9.37
N THR A 198 3.06 4.31 10.38
CA THR A 198 2.74 3.59 11.61
C THR A 198 1.28 3.16 11.73
N THR A 199 0.37 3.68 10.88
CA THR A 199 -1.06 3.37 11.05
C THR A 199 -1.39 1.93 10.68
N GLY A 200 -1.83 1.16 11.67
CA GLY A 200 -2.21 -0.24 11.55
C GLY A 200 -1.67 -1.04 12.74
N LEU A 201 -1.96 -2.34 12.76
CA LEU A 201 -1.41 -3.26 13.75
C LEU A 201 -1.07 -4.60 13.09
N GLY A 202 0.21 -4.98 13.10
CA GLY A 202 0.71 -6.21 12.48
C GLY A 202 0.32 -6.31 10.99
N GLY A 203 -0.31 -7.42 10.60
CA GLY A 203 -0.80 -7.62 9.24
C GLY A 203 -2.00 -6.75 8.85
N LEU A 204 -2.70 -6.12 9.82
CA LEU A 204 -3.85 -5.26 9.58
C LEU A 204 -3.39 -3.81 9.41
N LYS A 205 -2.89 -3.49 8.23
CA LYS A 205 -2.38 -2.16 7.85
C LYS A 205 -3.09 -1.60 6.63
N HIS A 206 -2.84 -0.34 6.32
CA HIS A 206 -3.30 0.27 5.07
C HIS A 206 -2.34 -0.05 3.92
N ASN A 207 -2.85 -0.04 2.69
CA ASN A 207 -2.07 -0.17 1.46
C ASN A 207 -2.41 0.91 0.41
N THR A 208 -3.42 1.75 0.71
CA THR A 208 -3.89 2.84 -0.13
C THR A 208 -4.07 4.07 0.74
N VAL A 209 -3.50 5.19 0.35
CA VAL A 209 -3.66 6.48 1.02
C VAL A 209 -4.55 7.38 0.17
N ILE A 210 -5.57 7.98 0.78
CA ILE A 210 -6.42 8.98 0.17
C ILE A 210 -6.14 10.31 0.84
N MET A 211 -5.80 11.33 0.05
CA MET A 211 -5.60 12.69 0.52
C MET A 211 -6.26 13.68 -0.44
N GLY A 212 -6.88 14.73 0.09
CA GLY A 212 -7.52 15.76 -0.74
C GLY A 212 -6.52 16.64 -1.47
N TRP A 213 -6.93 17.18 -2.63
CA TRP A 213 -6.17 18.21 -3.34
C TRP A 213 -5.97 19.46 -2.45
N PRO A 214 -4.75 20.05 -2.41
CA PRO A 214 -4.48 21.24 -1.61
C PRO A 214 -5.07 22.49 -2.31
N PHE A 215 -6.35 22.75 -2.12
CA PHE A 215 -6.97 23.98 -2.64
C PHE A 215 -6.27 25.23 -2.10
N GLY A 216 -6.01 26.19 -2.98
CA GLY A 216 -5.34 27.45 -2.63
C GLY A 216 -3.84 27.32 -2.40
N TRP A 217 -3.21 26.27 -2.93
CA TRP A 217 -1.76 26.08 -2.85
C TRP A 217 -0.96 27.24 -3.47
N ARG A 218 -1.53 27.95 -4.47
CA ARG A 218 -0.92 29.17 -5.05
C ARG A 218 -0.85 30.35 -4.07
N GLN A 219 -1.78 30.44 -3.12
CA GLN A 219 -1.73 31.52 -2.11
C GLN A 219 -0.79 31.17 -0.96
N ASN A 220 -0.67 29.88 -0.62
CA ASN A 220 0.21 29.43 0.45
C ASN A 220 1.11 28.28 -0.04
N PRO A 221 2.37 28.57 -0.42
CA PRO A 221 3.29 27.57 -0.96
C PRO A 221 3.63 26.46 0.06
N GLY A 222 3.46 26.71 1.36
CA GLY A 222 3.63 25.67 2.39
C GLY A 222 2.67 24.49 2.23
N HIS A 223 1.46 24.71 1.71
CA HIS A 223 0.52 23.63 1.41
C HIS A 223 0.98 22.76 0.23
N ALA A 224 1.56 23.38 -0.81
CA ALA A 224 2.12 22.64 -1.96
C ALA A 224 3.28 21.74 -1.50
N ARG A 225 4.21 22.30 -0.73
CA ARG A 225 5.36 21.56 -0.20
C ARG A 225 4.92 20.37 0.66
N THR A 226 4.01 20.61 1.61
CA THR A 226 3.45 19.55 2.47
C THR A 226 2.77 18.46 1.65
N PHE A 227 2.02 18.84 0.60
CA PHE A 227 1.38 17.89 -0.30
C PHE A 227 2.41 17.02 -1.03
N ILE A 228 3.43 17.62 -1.65
CA ILE A 228 4.46 16.89 -2.42
C ILE A 228 5.30 15.99 -1.51
N GLU A 229 5.67 16.47 -0.33
CA GLU A 229 6.36 15.66 0.69
C GLU A 229 5.53 14.42 1.04
N ASN A 230 4.22 14.56 1.21
CA ASN A 230 3.33 13.42 1.42
C ASN A 230 3.24 12.48 0.21
N VAL A 231 3.17 13.00 -1.02
CA VAL A 231 3.23 12.17 -2.24
C VAL A 231 4.52 11.33 -2.25
N ARG A 232 5.66 11.93 -1.89
CA ARG A 232 6.94 11.21 -1.76
C ARG A 232 6.92 10.19 -0.63
N ASN A 233 6.35 10.52 0.53
CA ASN A 233 6.25 9.60 1.67
C ASN A 233 5.39 8.37 1.33
N VAL A 234 4.26 8.56 0.62
CA VAL A 234 3.40 7.45 0.17
C VAL A 234 4.10 6.59 -0.89
N ALA A 235 4.81 7.21 -1.82
CA ALA A 235 5.61 6.48 -2.81
C ALA A 235 6.73 5.66 -2.13
N ALA A 236 7.40 6.22 -1.12
CA ALA A 236 8.44 5.54 -0.35
C ALA A 236 7.90 4.36 0.48
N SER A 237 6.67 4.47 1.02
CA SER A 237 6.00 3.38 1.74
C SER A 237 5.44 2.29 0.81
N LYS A 238 5.52 2.48 -0.51
CA LYS A 238 5.02 1.55 -1.54
C LYS A 238 3.51 1.29 -1.40
N ASN A 239 2.78 2.34 -1.02
CA ASN A 239 1.34 2.36 -0.96
C ASN A 239 0.76 3.01 -2.23
N ALA A 240 -0.45 2.59 -2.61
CA ALA A 240 -1.21 3.29 -3.64
C ALA A 240 -1.65 4.67 -3.12
N LEU A 241 -1.73 5.66 -3.99
CA LEU A 241 -2.17 7.02 -3.67
C LEU A 241 -3.37 7.40 -4.54
N LEU A 242 -4.44 7.87 -3.89
CA LEU A 242 -5.61 8.42 -4.56
C LEU A 242 -5.85 9.86 -4.13
N ILE A 243 -5.99 10.76 -5.10
CA ILE A 243 -6.18 12.19 -4.85
C ILE A 243 -7.42 12.66 -5.60
N PRO A 244 -8.57 12.77 -4.93
CA PRO A 244 -9.76 13.35 -5.52
C PRO A 244 -9.62 14.88 -5.57
N LYS A 245 -9.61 15.43 -6.79
CA LYS A 245 -9.75 16.87 -7.06
C LYS A 245 -11.22 17.18 -7.30
N GLY A 246 -11.67 18.34 -6.81
CA GLY A 246 -13.10 18.72 -6.87
C GLY A 246 -13.98 17.94 -5.89
N ILE A 247 -13.44 17.53 -4.74
CA ILE A 247 -14.15 16.68 -3.76
C ILE A 247 -15.51 17.25 -3.33
N ASP A 248 -15.67 18.58 -3.32
CA ASP A 248 -16.93 19.24 -2.98
C ASP A 248 -18.03 18.99 -4.02
N GLN A 249 -17.68 18.62 -5.24
CA GLN A 249 -18.61 18.30 -6.32
C GLN A 249 -18.98 16.80 -6.37
N TYR A 250 -18.30 15.95 -5.57
CA TYR A 250 -18.61 14.52 -5.53
C TYR A 250 -20.03 14.28 -4.96
N PRO A 251 -20.69 13.19 -5.41
CA PRO A 251 -22.02 12.86 -4.94
C PRO A 251 -22.00 12.40 -3.48
N GLU A 252 -23.08 12.74 -2.77
CA GLU A 252 -23.38 12.17 -1.47
C GLU A 252 -23.81 10.71 -1.61
N ILE A 253 -23.82 9.96 -0.50
CA ILE A 253 -24.14 8.53 -0.48
C ILE A 253 -25.58 8.22 -0.93
N THR A 254 -26.48 9.19 -0.77
CA THR A 254 -27.90 9.10 -1.20
C THR A 254 -28.10 9.41 -2.68
N GLY A 255 -27.14 10.10 -3.31
CA GLY A 255 -27.22 10.49 -4.71
C GLY A 255 -27.17 9.28 -5.66
N LYS A 256 -27.78 9.43 -6.83
CA LYS A 256 -27.58 8.50 -7.95
C LYS A 256 -26.97 9.27 -9.10
N MET A 257 -25.88 8.73 -9.65
CA MET A 257 -25.24 9.28 -10.83
C MET A 257 -25.57 8.41 -12.05
N SER A 258 -25.81 9.07 -13.17
CA SER A 258 -25.96 8.43 -14.48
C SER A 258 -25.10 9.18 -15.48
N GLY A 259 -24.38 8.44 -16.33
CA GLY A 259 -23.43 9.00 -17.28
C GLY A 259 -22.21 8.10 -17.43
N HIS A 260 -21.08 8.67 -17.80
CA HIS A 260 -19.85 7.94 -18.05
C HIS A 260 -18.83 8.11 -16.91
N ILE A 261 -18.12 7.04 -16.58
CA ILE A 261 -16.88 7.07 -15.82
C ILE A 261 -15.78 6.82 -16.84
N ASP A 262 -14.86 7.77 -16.95
CA ASP A 262 -13.81 7.75 -17.96
C ASP A 262 -12.47 7.43 -17.31
N VAL A 263 -11.75 6.47 -17.88
CA VAL A 263 -10.44 6.03 -17.38
C VAL A 263 -9.39 6.32 -18.43
N TRP A 264 -8.50 7.25 -18.14
CA TRP A 264 -7.37 7.57 -18.99
C TRP A 264 -6.14 6.78 -18.56
N TRP A 265 -5.88 5.69 -19.28
CA TRP A 265 -4.71 4.85 -19.07
C TRP A 265 -3.55 5.36 -19.94
N ILE A 266 -2.74 6.22 -19.34
CA ILE A 266 -1.70 7.01 -20.03
C ILE A 266 -0.32 6.33 -20.02
N VAL A 267 -0.17 5.12 -19.43
CA VAL A 267 0.96 4.15 -19.58
C VAL A 267 1.11 3.28 -18.31
N HIS A 268 1.06 3.88 -17.12
CA HIS A 268 1.34 3.20 -15.83
C HIS A 268 0.07 2.73 -15.09
N ASP A 269 0.24 1.82 -14.14
CA ASP A 269 -0.76 1.44 -13.12
C ASP A 269 -2.12 0.93 -13.65
N GLY A 270 -2.15 0.43 -14.88
CA GLY A 270 -3.37 0.01 -15.57
C GLY A 270 -4.26 -0.92 -14.74
N GLY A 271 -3.69 -1.91 -14.04
CA GLY A 271 -4.48 -2.80 -13.18
C GLY A 271 -5.31 -2.05 -12.13
N LEU A 272 -4.68 -1.10 -11.42
CA LEU A 272 -5.33 -0.32 -10.36
C LEU A 272 -6.36 0.65 -10.93
N LEU A 273 -6.02 1.35 -12.02
CA LEU A 273 -6.94 2.26 -12.73
C LEU A 273 -8.18 1.53 -13.26
N MET A 274 -8.10 0.23 -13.51
CA MET A 274 -9.22 -0.60 -13.95
C MET A 274 -10.03 -1.15 -12.77
N LEU A 275 -9.36 -1.46 -11.66
CA LEU A 275 -10.00 -2.02 -10.48
C LEU A 275 -10.82 -0.98 -9.72
N LEU A 276 -10.33 0.25 -9.59
CA LEU A 276 -11.02 1.27 -8.80
C LEU A 276 -12.40 1.65 -9.37
N PRO A 277 -12.56 1.94 -10.68
CA PRO A 277 -13.88 2.18 -11.27
C PRO A 277 -14.79 0.96 -11.19
N PHE A 278 -14.24 -0.25 -11.36
CA PHE A 278 -14.99 -1.49 -11.22
C PHE A 278 -15.58 -1.62 -9.80
N LEU A 279 -14.76 -1.42 -8.76
CA LEU A 279 -15.21 -1.43 -7.37
C LEU A 279 -16.21 -0.31 -7.08
N LEU A 280 -15.98 0.88 -7.61
CA LEU A 280 -16.85 2.04 -7.42
C LEU A 280 -18.26 1.79 -8.01
N LYS A 281 -18.34 1.14 -9.18
CA LYS A 281 -19.60 0.78 -9.85
C LYS A 281 -20.42 -0.26 -9.08
N GLN A 282 -19.82 -1.02 -8.17
CA GLN A 282 -20.58 -1.92 -7.30
C GLN A 282 -21.46 -1.14 -6.31
N GLN A 283 -21.15 0.13 -6.06
CA GLN A 283 -21.93 0.97 -5.16
C GLN A 283 -23.19 1.54 -5.83
N ARG A 284 -24.26 1.69 -5.05
CA ARG A 284 -25.58 2.15 -5.52
C ARG A 284 -25.56 3.52 -6.24
N VAL A 285 -24.62 4.39 -5.84
CA VAL A 285 -24.44 5.74 -6.41
C VAL A 285 -23.99 5.68 -7.87
N TRP A 286 -23.04 4.80 -8.19
CA TRP A 286 -22.34 4.73 -9.49
C TRP A 286 -22.78 3.55 -10.36
N LYS A 287 -23.70 2.70 -9.87
CA LYS A 287 -24.15 1.48 -10.55
C LYS A 287 -24.66 1.72 -11.98
N ASN A 288 -25.30 2.87 -12.21
CA ASN A 288 -25.89 3.22 -13.49
C ASN A 288 -24.90 3.89 -14.47
N CYS A 289 -23.65 4.08 -14.06
CA CYS A 289 -22.62 4.65 -14.93
C CYS A 289 -22.02 3.62 -15.89
N LYS A 290 -21.75 4.04 -17.12
CA LYS A 290 -21.02 3.27 -18.12
C LYS A 290 -19.53 3.56 -18.00
N LEU A 291 -18.68 2.56 -18.21
CA LEU A 291 -17.22 2.70 -18.11
C LEU A 291 -16.65 2.89 -19.52
N ARG A 292 -15.87 3.95 -19.74
CA ARG A 292 -15.08 4.16 -20.96
C ARG A 292 -13.61 4.17 -20.59
N ILE A 293 -12.77 3.52 -21.39
CA ILE A 293 -11.33 3.42 -21.18
C ILE A 293 -10.64 3.99 -22.40
N PHE A 294 -9.88 5.04 -22.15
CA PHE A 294 -9.05 5.71 -23.14
C PHE A 294 -7.61 5.29 -22.91
N THR A 295 -7.00 4.75 -23.95
CA THR A 295 -5.56 4.42 -23.97
C THR A 295 -4.86 5.31 -24.94
N ILE A 296 -3.66 5.77 -24.58
CA ILE A 296 -2.85 6.60 -25.48
C ILE A 296 -1.86 5.69 -26.21
N ALA A 297 -1.92 5.72 -27.54
CA ALA A 297 -0.97 5.04 -28.41
C ALA A 297 -0.05 6.06 -29.08
N GLN A 298 1.22 5.69 -29.26
CA GLN A 298 2.16 6.46 -30.07
C GLN A 298 1.93 6.16 -31.56
N LEU A 299 2.39 7.04 -32.45
CA LEU A 299 2.27 6.83 -33.91
C LEU A 299 2.98 5.56 -34.40
N GLU A 300 3.98 5.08 -33.65
CA GLU A 300 4.73 3.87 -33.95
C GLU A 300 4.00 2.59 -33.50
N ASP A 301 2.99 2.73 -32.63
CA ASP A 301 2.25 1.61 -32.07
C ASP A 301 1.08 1.18 -32.98
N ASN A 302 0.78 -0.13 -32.99
CA ASN A 302 -0.41 -0.63 -33.68
C ASN A 302 -1.66 -0.42 -32.81
N SER A 303 -2.34 0.71 -33.01
CA SER A 303 -3.56 1.10 -32.27
C SER A 303 -4.70 0.08 -32.40
N ILE A 304 -4.86 -0.57 -33.56
CA ILE A 304 -5.90 -1.57 -33.80
C ILE A 304 -5.64 -2.83 -32.96
N GLN A 305 -4.40 -3.30 -32.94
CA GLN A 305 -4.01 -4.47 -32.15
C GLN A 305 -4.14 -4.18 -30.65
N MET A 306 -3.69 -2.99 -30.20
CA MET A 306 -3.83 -2.57 -28.80
C MET A 306 -5.29 -2.54 -28.34
N LYS A 307 -6.19 -2.01 -29.18
CA LYS A 307 -7.64 -2.03 -28.91
C LYS A 307 -8.16 -3.45 -28.76
N LYS A 308 -7.77 -4.37 -29.65
CA LYS A 308 -8.21 -5.77 -29.63
C LYS A 308 -7.70 -6.51 -28.39
N ASP A 309 -6.44 -6.32 -28.04
CA ASP A 309 -5.82 -6.97 -26.88
C ASP A 309 -6.44 -6.48 -25.58
N LEU A 310 -6.67 -5.17 -25.45
CA LEU A 310 -7.35 -4.59 -24.29
C LEU A 310 -8.81 -5.05 -24.19
N SER A 311 -9.53 -5.12 -25.31
CA SER A 311 -10.92 -5.65 -25.33
C SER A 311 -10.97 -7.12 -24.87
N THR A 312 -10.01 -7.92 -25.34
CA THR A 312 -9.88 -9.34 -24.96
C THR A 312 -9.53 -9.49 -23.48
N PHE A 313 -8.61 -8.66 -22.98
CA PHE A 313 -8.24 -8.62 -21.56
C PHE A 313 -9.45 -8.29 -20.68
N LEU A 314 -10.26 -7.29 -21.06
CA LEU A 314 -11.47 -6.92 -20.32
C LEU A 314 -12.54 -8.00 -20.32
N TYR A 315 -12.69 -8.69 -21.44
CA TYR A 315 -13.60 -9.82 -21.57
C TYR A 315 -13.24 -10.93 -20.58
N HIS A 316 -11.96 -11.31 -20.48
CA HIS A 316 -11.50 -12.31 -19.50
C HIS A 316 -11.73 -11.87 -18.06
N LEU A 317 -11.67 -10.57 -17.78
CA LEU A 317 -11.92 -10.01 -16.46
C LEU A 317 -13.41 -9.73 -16.17
N ARG A 318 -14.29 -9.95 -17.16
CA ARG A 318 -15.73 -9.68 -17.08
C ARG A 318 -16.06 -8.21 -16.74
N ILE A 319 -15.22 -7.28 -17.17
CA ILE A 319 -15.45 -5.85 -17.00
C ILE A 319 -16.11 -5.32 -18.28
N THR A 320 -17.36 -4.86 -18.17
CA THR A 320 -18.07 -4.23 -19.30
C THR A 320 -17.65 -2.77 -19.41
N ALA A 321 -16.80 -2.47 -20.38
CA ALA A 321 -16.33 -1.12 -20.69
C ALA A 321 -16.12 -0.92 -22.20
N GLU A 322 -16.30 0.31 -22.65
CA GLU A 322 -15.99 0.74 -24.02
C GLU A 322 -14.51 1.12 -24.09
N VAL A 323 -13.78 0.61 -25.08
CA VAL A 323 -12.34 0.88 -25.26
C VAL A 323 -12.12 1.79 -26.45
N GLU A 324 -11.42 2.89 -26.23
CA GLU A 324 -10.99 3.82 -27.27
C GLU A 324 -9.47 4.01 -27.18
N VAL A 325 -8.80 3.97 -28.34
CA VAL A 325 -7.36 4.24 -28.46
C VAL A 325 -7.23 5.61 -29.09
N VAL A 326 -6.47 6.49 -28.44
CA VAL A 326 -6.22 7.86 -28.85
C VAL A 326 -4.77 7.96 -29.27
N GLU A 327 -4.53 8.27 -30.54
CA GLU A 327 -3.18 8.43 -31.08
C GLU A 327 -2.66 9.85 -30.77
N MET A 328 -1.44 9.93 -30.24
CA MET A 328 -0.76 11.19 -29.96
C MET A 328 0.69 11.16 -30.45
N VAL A 329 1.25 12.34 -30.72
CA VAL A 329 2.64 12.50 -31.14
C VAL A 329 3.57 12.42 -29.92
N ASP A 330 4.77 11.85 -30.07
CA ASP A 330 5.72 11.61 -28.97
C ASP A 330 6.14 12.85 -28.17
N SER A 331 6.12 14.03 -28.81
CA SER A 331 6.36 15.31 -28.13
C SER A 331 5.36 15.57 -27.00
N ASP A 332 4.21 14.90 -27.02
CA ASP A 332 3.03 15.21 -26.23
C ASP A 332 2.82 14.22 -25.07
N ILE A 333 3.72 13.23 -24.88
CA ILE A 333 3.63 12.20 -23.82
C ILE A 333 4.95 12.05 -23.02
N SER A 334 5.99 12.83 -23.37
CA SER A 334 7.36 12.68 -22.88
C SER A 334 7.51 12.59 -21.35
N ALA A 335 6.66 13.28 -20.58
CA ALA A 335 6.69 13.27 -19.11
C ALA A 335 6.30 11.91 -18.50
N TYR A 336 5.41 11.16 -19.14
CA TYR A 336 4.91 9.87 -18.67
C TYR A 336 5.75 8.69 -19.18
N THR A 337 6.35 8.82 -20.36
CA THR A 337 7.19 7.78 -20.98
C THR A 337 8.62 7.76 -20.45
N TYR A 338 9.20 8.91 -20.03
CA TYR A 338 10.57 8.97 -19.54
C TYR A 338 10.84 8.04 -18.34
N GLU A 339 9.95 8.01 -17.35
CA GLU A 339 10.06 7.08 -16.21
C GLU A 339 9.91 5.61 -16.64
N ARG A 340 9.09 5.33 -17.67
CA ARG A 340 8.92 3.97 -18.22
C ARG A 340 10.20 3.48 -18.86
N THR A 341 10.86 4.27 -19.71
CA THR A 341 12.11 3.85 -20.37
C THR A 341 13.15 3.51 -19.31
N LEU A 342 13.33 4.39 -18.31
CA LEU A 342 14.30 4.16 -17.24
C LEU A 342 13.96 2.95 -16.36
N MET A 343 12.71 2.81 -15.90
CA MET A 343 12.31 1.73 -14.99
C MET A 343 12.15 0.38 -15.72
N MET A 344 11.69 0.36 -16.97
CA MET A 344 11.70 -0.85 -17.80
C MET A 344 13.12 -1.26 -18.14
N GLU A 345 14.01 -0.31 -18.43
CA GLU A 345 15.42 -0.60 -18.65
C GLU A 345 16.08 -1.12 -17.38
N GLN A 346 15.85 -0.52 -16.21
CA GLN A 346 16.32 -1.04 -14.93
C GLN A 346 15.73 -2.41 -14.60
N ARG A 347 14.42 -2.63 -14.82
CA ARG A 347 13.77 -3.93 -14.61
C ARG A 347 14.29 -4.98 -15.59
N SER A 348 14.54 -4.61 -16.84
CA SER A 348 15.10 -5.46 -17.89
C SER A 348 16.57 -5.77 -17.62
N GLN A 349 17.36 -4.81 -17.17
CA GLN A 349 18.74 -4.99 -16.71
C GLN A 349 18.79 -5.89 -15.48
N MET A 350 17.92 -5.69 -14.49
CA MET A 350 17.83 -6.54 -13.30
C MET A 350 17.40 -7.97 -13.66
N LEU A 351 16.42 -8.13 -14.57
CA LEU A 351 16.03 -9.43 -15.13
C LEU A 351 17.16 -10.07 -15.94
N LYS A 352 17.93 -9.29 -16.70
CA LYS A 352 19.14 -9.75 -17.39
C LYS A 352 20.20 -10.19 -16.40
N HIS A 353 20.45 -9.45 -15.33
CA HIS A 353 21.38 -9.82 -14.25
C HIS A 353 20.93 -11.07 -13.49
N LEU A 354 19.63 -11.23 -13.24
CA LEU A 354 19.07 -12.45 -12.64
C LEU A 354 19.18 -13.64 -13.60
N LYS A 355 18.91 -13.46 -14.89
CA LYS A 355 19.13 -14.48 -15.93
C LYS A 355 20.61 -14.80 -16.13
N GLN A 356 21.50 -13.82 -16.04
CA GLN A 356 22.96 -14.01 -16.07
C GLN A 356 23.41 -14.77 -14.84
N ARG A 357 22.98 -14.42 -13.61
CA ARG A 357 23.30 -15.19 -12.41
C ARG A 357 22.77 -16.63 -12.47
N ARG A 358 21.55 -16.84 -12.99
CA ARG A 358 21.02 -18.19 -13.25
C ARG A 358 21.84 -18.92 -14.31
N GLY A 359 22.24 -18.22 -15.38
CA GLY A 359 23.12 -18.73 -16.43
C GLY A 359 24.52 -19.07 -15.93
N THR A 360 25.12 -18.26 -15.05
CA THR A 360 26.44 -18.51 -14.46
C THR A 360 26.40 -19.70 -13.48
N LEU A 361 25.32 -19.84 -12.70
CA LEU A 361 25.07 -21.05 -11.89
C LEU A 361 24.89 -22.29 -12.77
N THR A 362 24.26 -22.15 -13.95
CA THR A 362 24.12 -23.27 -14.90
C THR A 362 25.45 -23.60 -15.60
N VAL A 363 26.30 -22.60 -15.87
CA VAL A 363 27.63 -22.76 -16.50
C VAL A 363 28.65 -23.37 -15.54
N VAL A 364 28.62 -23.03 -14.26
CA VAL A 364 29.48 -23.69 -13.24
C VAL A 364 29.05 -25.14 -13.01
N GLN A 365 27.76 -25.45 -13.21
CA GLN A 365 27.25 -26.83 -13.08
C GLN A 365 27.39 -27.66 -14.36
N THR A 366 27.59 -27.04 -15.54
CA THR A 366 27.81 -27.72 -16.83
C THR A 366 29.28 -27.93 -17.19
N MET A 367 30.23 -27.62 -16.29
CA MET A 367 31.62 -28.10 -16.40
C MET A 367 31.84 -29.51 -15.83
N LYS A 368 30.79 -30.16 -15.30
CA LYS A 368 30.74 -31.61 -15.12
C LYS A 368 29.62 -32.14 -16.01
N ASP A 369 29.97 -33.10 -16.85
CA ASP A 369 29.10 -33.96 -17.65
C ASP A 369 28.66 -33.43 -19.03
N GLN A 370 29.41 -33.86 -20.04
CA GLN A 370 28.94 -34.18 -21.39
C GLN A 370 29.10 -35.71 -21.59
N PRO A 371 28.27 -36.42 -22.41
CA PRO A 371 28.04 -36.06 -23.81
C PRO A 371 26.63 -36.27 -24.41
N SER A 372 26.43 -35.59 -25.56
CA SER A 372 25.63 -35.92 -26.77
C SER A 372 24.17 -36.42 -26.63
N SER A 373 23.14 -35.83 -27.27
CA SER A 373 22.96 -35.73 -28.71
C SER A 373 21.66 -34.94 -29.07
N LYS A 374 21.56 -34.55 -30.35
CA LYS A 374 20.62 -33.61 -30.98
C LYS A 374 19.14 -34.06 -30.98
N LEU A 375 18.19 -33.10 -30.92
CA LEU A 375 17.12 -32.92 -31.92
C LEU A 375 16.34 -31.59 -31.76
N ASN A 376 15.99 -30.97 -32.89
CA ASN A 376 15.24 -29.73 -33.02
C ASN A 376 13.75 -29.86 -32.67
N LYS A 377 13.17 -28.85 -32.00
CA LYS A 377 11.82 -28.35 -32.31
C LYS A 377 11.55 -26.97 -31.71
N VAL A 378 11.11 -26.05 -32.57
CA VAL A 378 10.54 -24.75 -32.24
C VAL A 378 9.14 -24.99 -31.66
N GLN A 379 8.88 -24.53 -30.43
CA GLN A 379 7.53 -24.45 -29.89
C GLN A 379 7.41 -23.36 -28.81
N PHE A 380 6.28 -22.68 -28.86
CA PHE A 380 5.84 -21.56 -28.04
C PHE A 380 6.00 -21.83 -26.54
N ILE A 381 6.48 -20.84 -25.79
CA ILE A 381 6.55 -20.90 -24.32
C ILE A 381 5.13 -20.64 -23.79
N GLU A 382 4.34 -21.70 -23.67
CA GLU A 382 3.47 -21.89 -22.50
C GLU A 382 4.35 -22.35 -21.35
N MET A 383 4.24 -21.71 -20.18
CA MET A 383 4.89 -22.18 -18.97
C MET A 383 4.04 -23.29 -18.35
N PRO A 384 4.59 -24.50 -18.09
CA PRO A 384 3.95 -25.44 -17.20
C PRO A 384 4.26 -25.05 -15.74
N ASP A 385 3.21 -24.98 -14.93
CA ASP A 385 3.30 -25.05 -13.47
C ASP A 385 3.99 -26.35 -13.06
N GLN A 386 5.01 -26.27 -12.22
CA GLN A 386 5.44 -27.39 -11.37
C GLN A 386 5.81 -26.86 -9.98
N ASP A 387 4.99 -27.29 -9.02
CA ASP A 387 5.30 -27.36 -7.61
C ASP A 387 6.60 -28.14 -7.38
N ALA A 388 7.42 -27.68 -6.43
CA ALA A 388 8.51 -28.47 -5.90
C ALA A 388 8.63 -28.24 -4.39
N ASP A 389 8.33 -29.32 -3.67
CA ASP A 389 8.57 -29.55 -2.26
C ASP A 389 10.02 -29.21 -1.85
N LEU A 390 10.17 -28.56 -0.69
CA LEU A 390 11.45 -28.45 -0.01
C LEU A 390 11.63 -29.67 0.91
N VAL A 391 12.50 -30.58 0.49
CA VAL A 391 13.08 -31.61 1.35
C VAL A 391 14.38 -31.05 1.94
N GLU A 392 14.43 -30.89 3.25
CA GLU A 392 15.67 -30.72 4.02
C GLU A 392 16.49 -32.02 3.94
N MET A 393 17.79 -31.90 3.66
CA MET A 393 18.74 -32.98 3.90
C MET A 393 19.81 -32.52 4.89
N ASP A 394 19.80 -33.23 6.00
CA ASP A 394 20.75 -33.27 7.11
C ASP A 394 22.14 -33.71 6.63
N ALA A 395 23.20 -33.18 7.24
CA ALA A 395 24.53 -33.77 7.16
C ALA A 395 25.32 -33.51 8.45
N THR A 396 25.37 -34.56 9.27
CA THR A 396 26.33 -34.80 10.35
C THR A 396 27.72 -35.13 9.78
N SER A 397 28.78 -34.72 10.48
CA SER A 397 29.89 -35.61 10.88
C SER A 397 30.94 -34.88 11.71
N ASP A 398 31.24 -35.49 12.86
CA ASP A 398 32.25 -35.17 13.85
C ASP A 398 33.69 -35.31 13.31
N THR A 399 34.64 -34.50 13.82
CA THR A 399 35.74 -35.00 14.67
C THR A 399 36.50 -33.86 15.37
N SER A 400 36.75 -34.05 16.67
CA SER A 400 37.64 -33.27 17.57
C SER A 400 38.92 -34.11 17.82
N PRO A 401 39.86 -33.85 18.78
CA PRO A 401 39.94 -32.82 19.85
C PRO A 401 41.34 -32.26 20.23
N SER A 402 41.39 -31.17 21.01
CA SER A 402 42.29 -30.94 22.17
C SER A 402 42.03 -29.53 22.76
N LYS A 403 41.44 -29.38 23.96
CA LYS A 403 42.08 -29.14 25.30
C LYS A 403 42.99 -27.90 25.32
N GLU A 404 42.99 -26.96 26.26
CA GLU A 404 42.46 -26.75 27.62
C GLU A 404 42.51 -25.21 27.85
N GLY A 405 41.59 -24.58 28.60
CA GLY A 405 42.01 -24.09 29.92
C GLY A 405 41.47 -22.70 30.29
N LYS A 406 40.57 -22.72 31.30
CA LYS A 406 40.39 -21.78 32.43
C LYS A 406 40.01 -20.31 32.21
N SER A 407 39.19 -19.88 33.17
CA SER A 407 38.31 -18.73 33.25
C SER A 407 38.90 -17.62 34.17
N PRO A 408 38.16 -16.55 34.55
CA PRO A 408 38.63 -15.14 34.67
C PRO A 408 38.99 -14.77 36.13
N PRO A 409 39.11 -13.49 36.55
CA PRO A 409 37.90 -12.73 36.97
C PRO A 409 38.00 -11.17 37.01
N ASN A 410 36.84 -10.52 37.22
CA ASN A 410 36.51 -9.38 38.14
C ASN A 410 37.48 -8.19 38.36
N GLU A 411 37.09 -6.95 38.65
CA GLU A 411 35.83 -6.35 39.12
C GLU A 411 36.00 -4.80 39.17
N LYS A 412 34.85 -4.11 39.26
CA LYS A 412 34.57 -2.85 40.01
C LYS A 412 34.98 -1.48 39.44
N GLY A 413 33.96 -0.62 39.31
CA GLY A 413 33.98 0.73 39.89
C GLY A 413 33.72 1.90 38.92
N SER A 414 32.48 2.37 38.85
CA SER A 414 32.06 3.70 38.36
C SER A 414 31.96 4.70 39.54
N PRO A 415 31.61 6.00 39.38
CA PRO A 415 31.96 7.10 38.42
C PRO A 415 32.45 8.36 39.25
N PRO A 416 32.27 9.68 38.93
CA PRO A 416 31.85 10.44 37.73
C PRO A 416 32.72 11.71 37.41
N ALA A 417 32.25 12.54 36.47
CA ALA A 417 32.48 14.00 36.27
C ALA A 417 33.34 14.49 35.08
N LEU A 418 32.95 15.67 34.60
CA LEU A 418 33.18 16.35 33.31
C LEU A 418 34.65 16.68 32.93
N ALA A 419 34.85 16.73 31.60
CA ALA A 419 35.90 17.28 30.69
C ALA A 419 36.79 18.46 31.19
N PRO A 420 37.89 18.91 30.50
CA PRO A 420 38.27 18.69 29.08
C PRO A 420 39.79 18.52 28.77
N SER A 421 40.17 18.09 27.55
CA SER A 421 41.42 18.47 26.81
C SER A 421 41.47 17.73 25.45
N ILE A 422 41.50 18.44 24.30
CA ILE A 422 42.68 18.79 23.45
C ILE A 422 43.25 17.52 22.76
N SER A 423 43.46 17.40 21.44
CA SER A 423 43.65 18.37 20.34
C SER A 423 43.31 17.73 18.99
N ILE A 424 42.82 18.58 18.09
CA ILE A 424 42.78 18.41 16.63
C ILE A 424 44.10 18.99 16.11
N ASP A 425 44.84 18.26 15.28
CA ASP A 425 45.96 18.82 14.53
C ASP A 425 45.48 19.38 13.19
N ALA A 426 45.82 20.65 12.99
CA ALA A 426 45.77 21.41 11.75
C ALA A 426 47.21 21.80 11.39
N CYS A 427 47.53 21.90 10.10
CA CYS A 427 48.66 22.67 9.54
C CYS A 427 48.21 23.05 8.11
N GLU A 428 47.75 24.28 7.84
CA GLU A 428 48.50 25.52 7.52
C GLU A 428 49.40 25.41 6.27
N GLU A 429 49.04 26.19 5.24
CA GLU A 429 49.82 26.49 4.04
C GLU A 429 50.52 27.87 4.17
N PRO A 430 51.71 28.07 3.55
CA PRO A 430 52.47 29.33 3.56
C PRO A 430 52.20 30.25 2.34
N PRO A 431 52.76 31.48 2.28
CA PRO A 431 52.17 32.63 1.55
C PRO A 431 52.95 33.18 0.33
N ALA A 432 52.28 34.14 -0.34
CA ALA A 432 52.75 35.32 -1.11
C ALA A 432 53.18 35.20 -2.59
N GLU A 433 52.53 35.99 -3.48
CA GLU A 433 53.19 37.09 -4.24
C GLU A 433 52.20 38.05 -4.94
N ASN A 434 52.49 39.34 -4.74
CA ASN A 434 52.09 40.63 -5.36
C ASN A 434 51.30 40.66 -6.70
N ASP A 435 50.31 41.56 -6.81
CA ASP A 435 50.58 42.92 -7.34
C ASP A 435 49.39 43.90 -7.25
N ILE A 436 49.79 45.16 -7.08
CA ILE A 436 48.99 46.36 -6.81
C ILE A 436 48.47 46.97 -8.11
N LYS A 437 47.20 47.41 -8.14
CA LYS A 437 46.83 48.79 -8.55
C LYS A 437 45.39 49.16 -8.22
N ALA A 438 45.29 50.19 -7.40
CA ALA A 438 44.08 50.89 -7.01
C ALA A 438 43.61 51.88 -8.10
N ALA A 439 42.29 52.06 -8.18
CA ALA A 439 41.66 53.36 -8.40
C ALA A 439 40.22 53.31 -7.86
N ALA A 440 39.96 54.07 -6.78
CA ALA A 440 38.64 54.45 -6.27
C ALA A 440 38.10 55.64 -7.13
N GLU A 441 36.83 56.03 -7.26
CA GLU A 441 35.57 56.05 -6.47
C GLU A 441 34.39 56.31 -7.45
N PRO A 442 33.14 56.69 -7.06
CA PRO A 442 32.18 56.13 -6.11
C PRO A 442 30.82 55.76 -6.76
N GLU A 443 29.92 55.24 -5.93
CA GLU A 443 28.55 54.78 -6.19
C GLU A 443 27.63 55.72 -7.00
N LYS A 444 26.77 55.12 -7.85
CA LYS A 444 25.41 55.61 -8.11
C LYS A 444 24.41 54.45 -8.14
N THR A 445 23.39 54.61 -7.30
CA THR A 445 22.12 53.91 -7.22
C THR A 445 21.32 53.93 -8.53
N GLY A 446 20.47 52.93 -8.74
CA GLY A 446 19.30 53.01 -9.63
C GLY A 446 19.19 51.89 -10.66
N ASP A 447 18.22 51.00 -10.42
CA ASP A 447 17.35 50.35 -11.41
C ASP A 447 17.96 49.73 -12.67
N SER A 448 18.05 48.40 -12.67
CA SER A 448 17.65 47.49 -13.78
C SER A 448 18.34 46.13 -13.65
N LYS A 449 17.79 45.24 -12.83
CA LYS A 449 18.00 43.79 -12.98
C LYS A 449 16.68 43.04 -12.94
N MET A 450 15.75 43.44 -13.82
CA MET A 450 14.88 42.46 -14.50
C MET A 450 15.75 41.75 -15.54
N LEU A 451 16.59 40.81 -15.11
CA LEU A 451 17.26 39.90 -16.03
C LEU A 451 16.42 38.62 -16.10
N LEU A 452 15.72 38.47 -17.23
CA LEU A 452 15.01 37.29 -17.67
C LEU A 452 15.80 36.01 -17.32
N THR A 453 15.33 35.27 -16.34
CA THR A 453 15.63 33.84 -16.21
C THR A 453 15.00 33.17 -17.43
N LYS A 454 15.80 32.69 -18.39
CA LYS A 454 15.28 31.86 -19.48
C LYS A 454 14.55 30.66 -18.87
N PRO A 455 13.27 30.41 -19.22
CA PRO A 455 12.57 29.25 -18.69
C PRO A 455 13.27 27.97 -19.15
N ASP A 456 13.49 27.04 -18.22
CA ASP A 456 14.08 25.73 -18.51
C ASP A 456 13.31 25.06 -19.65
N GLU A 457 14.00 24.77 -20.76
CA GLU A 457 13.40 24.23 -21.98
C GLU A 457 12.65 22.91 -21.72
N ALA A 458 13.17 22.09 -20.80
CA ALA A 458 12.52 20.86 -20.36
C ALA A 458 11.19 21.10 -19.63
N ASN A 459 11.08 22.16 -18.83
CA ASN A 459 9.84 22.51 -18.12
C ASN A 459 8.79 23.03 -19.10
N VAL A 460 9.19 23.84 -20.09
CA VAL A 460 8.29 24.33 -21.14
C VAL A 460 7.72 23.17 -21.96
N ARG A 461 8.56 22.20 -22.34
CA ARG A 461 8.11 20.98 -23.05
C ARG A 461 7.11 20.16 -22.24
N ARG A 462 7.37 19.97 -20.93
CA ARG A 462 6.42 19.28 -20.02
C ARG A 462 5.10 20.02 -19.89
N MET A 463 5.13 21.35 -19.81
CA MET A 463 3.91 22.14 -19.71
C MET A 463 3.08 22.04 -21.00
N HIS A 464 3.72 22.14 -22.16
CA HIS A 464 3.07 21.97 -23.46
C HIS A 464 2.43 20.57 -23.63
N THR A 465 3.11 19.53 -23.14
CA THR A 465 2.57 18.16 -23.03
C THR A 465 1.29 18.14 -22.20
N ALA A 466 1.28 18.76 -21.01
CA ALA A 466 0.10 18.80 -20.14
C ALA A 466 -1.09 19.52 -20.79
N VAL A 467 -0.84 20.63 -21.47
CA VAL A 467 -1.89 21.41 -22.17
C VAL A 467 -2.56 20.56 -23.25
N LYS A 468 -1.77 19.97 -24.15
CA LYS A 468 -2.29 19.12 -25.24
C LYS A 468 -3.05 17.91 -24.71
N LEU A 469 -2.49 17.24 -23.70
CA LEU A 469 -3.14 16.09 -23.08
C LEU A 469 -4.48 16.52 -22.44
N ASN A 470 -4.53 17.67 -21.76
CA ASN A 470 -5.77 18.19 -21.20
C ASN A 470 -6.79 18.55 -22.29
N GLU A 471 -6.39 19.16 -23.40
CA GLU A 471 -7.29 19.46 -24.52
C GLU A 471 -7.96 18.20 -25.06
N VAL A 472 -7.19 17.12 -25.24
CA VAL A 472 -7.72 15.85 -25.70
C VAL A 472 -8.64 15.21 -24.66
N ILE A 473 -8.26 15.22 -23.38
CA ILE A 473 -9.11 14.72 -22.28
C ILE A 473 -10.43 15.48 -22.25
N LYS A 474 -10.41 16.82 -22.29
CA LYS A 474 -11.61 17.66 -22.33
C LYS A 474 -12.50 17.33 -23.52
N SER A 475 -11.92 17.20 -24.72
CA SER A 475 -12.70 16.95 -25.94
C SER A 475 -13.51 15.65 -25.88
N LYS A 476 -13.04 14.64 -25.13
CA LYS A 476 -13.64 13.31 -25.05
C LYS A 476 -14.41 13.06 -23.75
N SER A 477 -14.05 13.73 -22.67
CA SER A 477 -14.56 13.48 -21.31
C SER A 477 -15.35 14.66 -20.71
N GLN A 478 -15.83 15.60 -21.53
CA GLN A 478 -16.62 16.75 -21.04
C GLN A 478 -17.94 16.34 -20.36
N ASP A 479 -18.55 15.24 -20.81
CA ASP A 479 -19.80 14.69 -20.27
C ASP A 479 -19.59 13.67 -19.14
N ALA A 480 -18.33 13.40 -18.78
CA ALA A 480 -17.98 12.39 -17.79
C ALA A 480 -18.36 12.82 -16.37
N GLN A 481 -18.94 11.90 -15.62
CA GLN A 481 -19.27 12.11 -14.20
C GLN A 481 -18.06 11.92 -13.28
N LEU A 482 -17.03 11.20 -13.74
CA LEU A 482 -15.79 11.04 -13.01
C LEU A 482 -14.69 10.65 -13.98
N VAL A 483 -13.56 11.36 -13.94
CA VAL A 483 -12.39 11.08 -14.77
C VAL A 483 -11.28 10.51 -13.88
N PHE A 484 -10.83 9.30 -14.20
CA PHE A 484 -9.65 8.68 -13.60
C PHE A 484 -8.43 8.99 -14.47
N ILE A 485 -7.40 9.55 -13.87
CA ILE A 485 -6.12 9.80 -14.53
C ILE A 485 -4.97 9.30 -13.65
N ASN A 486 -3.85 8.95 -14.27
CA ASN A 486 -2.65 8.61 -13.53
C ASN A 486 -1.94 9.87 -13.02
N LEU A 487 -1.47 9.84 -11.77
CA LEU A 487 -0.66 10.89 -11.20
C LEU A 487 0.82 10.70 -11.60
N PRO A 488 1.47 11.69 -12.23
CA PRO A 488 2.89 11.60 -12.59
C PRO A 488 3.82 11.51 -11.37
N GLY A 489 5.08 11.10 -11.57
CA GLY A 489 6.18 11.14 -10.62
C GLY A 489 6.42 12.52 -9.99
N PRO A 490 6.48 12.69 -8.64
CA PRO A 490 6.99 13.94 -8.09
C PRO A 490 8.48 14.09 -8.45
N PRO A 491 8.97 15.32 -8.68
CA PRO A 491 10.37 15.55 -8.98
C PRO A 491 11.25 15.16 -7.79
N LYS A 492 12.43 14.63 -8.09
CA LYS A 492 13.45 14.26 -7.06
C LYS A 492 14.07 15.48 -6.39
N ILE A 493 14.13 16.61 -7.09
CA ILE A 493 14.77 17.85 -6.63
C ILE A 493 13.68 18.83 -6.17
N GLN A 494 13.91 19.50 -5.03
CA GLN A 494 13.00 20.50 -4.46
C GLN A 494 12.72 21.69 -5.39
N ALA A 495 13.70 22.12 -6.20
CA ALA A 495 13.55 23.23 -7.14
C ALA A 495 12.45 23.03 -8.20
N GLY A 496 11.98 21.79 -8.43
CA GLY A 496 10.93 21.49 -9.42
C GLY A 496 9.52 21.36 -8.84
N GLU A 497 9.33 21.60 -7.54
CA GLU A 497 8.06 21.35 -6.85
C GLU A 497 6.90 22.22 -7.34
N GLU A 498 7.15 23.50 -7.58
CA GLU A 498 6.13 24.42 -8.11
C GLU A 498 5.73 24.05 -9.54
N ASN A 499 6.71 23.73 -10.39
CA ASN A 499 6.47 23.29 -11.77
C ASN A 499 5.65 22.00 -11.83
N TYR A 500 5.85 21.09 -10.88
CA TYR A 500 5.06 19.86 -10.77
C TYR A 500 3.60 20.13 -10.37
N MET A 501 3.36 21.07 -9.46
CA MET A 501 2.01 21.46 -9.08
C MET A 501 1.29 22.18 -10.22
N GLU A 502 1.97 23.09 -10.92
CA GLU A 502 1.42 23.74 -12.12
C GLU A 502 1.12 22.71 -13.23
N PHE A 503 2.01 21.74 -13.45
CA PHE A 503 1.77 20.66 -14.42
C PHE A 503 0.47 19.90 -14.11
N ILE A 504 0.26 19.50 -12.85
CA ILE A 504 -0.96 18.77 -12.46
C ILE A 504 -2.19 19.67 -12.58
N GLU A 505 -2.07 20.93 -12.20
CA GLU A 505 -3.18 21.89 -12.27
C GLU A 505 -3.61 22.10 -13.72
N VAL A 506 -2.68 22.33 -14.65
CA VAL A 506 -2.92 22.49 -16.09
C VAL A 506 -3.48 21.19 -16.70
N LEU A 507 -2.95 20.02 -16.31
CA LEU A 507 -3.46 18.74 -16.78
C LEU A 507 -4.92 18.51 -16.38
N THR A 508 -5.32 19.02 -15.20
CA THR A 508 -6.65 18.78 -14.61
C THR A 508 -7.57 19.99 -14.63
N GLU A 509 -7.20 21.03 -15.36
CA GLU A 509 -7.97 22.25 -15.45
C GLU A 509 -9.28 22.00 -16.21
N GLY A 510 -10.39 22.61 -15.80
CA GLY A 510 -11.68 22.50 -16.49
C GLY A 510 -12.40 21.16 -16.34
N MET A 511 -11.88 20.23 -15.54
CA MET A 511 -12.58 19.01 -15.16
C MET A 511 -13.18 19.14 -13.76
N GLU A 512 -14.47 18.83 -13.64
CA GLU A 512 -15.21 18.93 -12.38
C GLU A 512 -14.74 17.92 -11.32
N LYS A 513 -14.75 16.63 -11.68
CA LYS A 513 -14.53 15.51 -10.78
C LYS A 513 -13.41 14.64 -11.33
N VAL A 514 -12.23 14.76 -10.75
CA VAL A 514 -11.04 14.00 -11.17
C VAL A 514 -10.53 13.17 -10.01
N LEU A 515 -10.22 11.90 -10.26
CA LEU A 515 -9.46 11.06 -9.35
C LEU A 515 -8.09 10.78 -9.95
N MET A 516 -7.06 11.34 -9.33
CA MET A 516 -5.69 11.04 -9.67
C MET A 516 -5.24 9.78 -8.92
N VAL A 517 -4.68 8.82 -9.64
CA VAL A 517 -4.31 7.50 -9.13
C VAL A 517 -2.83 7.25 -9.35
N ARG A 518 -2.13 6.74 -8.34
CA ARG A 518 -0.76 6.24 -8.45
C ARG A 518 -0.64 4.90 -7.74
N GLY A 519 -0.03 3.91 -8.38
CA GLY A 519 0.31 2.64 -7.76
C GLY A 519 1.57 2.72 -6.88
N GLY A 520 1.66 1.83 -5.90
CA GLY A 520 2.85 1.59 -5.09
C GLY A 520 3.86 0.63 -5.74
N GLY A 521 3.51 0.03 -6.89
CA GLY A 521 4.34 -0.90 -7.66
C GLY A 521 4.29 -2.35 -7.18
N ARG A 522 3.40 -2.68 -6.24
CA ARG A 522 3.19 -4.03 -5.67
C ARG A 522 1.85 -4.63 -6.04
N GLU A 523 1.00 -3.85 -6.70
CA GLU A 523 -0.36 -4.23 -7.08
C GLU A 523 -0.31 -5.25 -8.21
N VAL A 524 -0.57 -6.52 -7.89
CA VAL A 524 -0.85 -7.54 -8.89
C VAL A 524 -2.33 -7.89 -8.78
N ILE A 525 -3.05 -7.69 -9.88
CA ILE A 525 -4.50 -7.90 -9.94
C ILE A 525 -4.74 -9.03 -10.93
N THR A 526 -5.04 -10.22 -10.41
CA THR A 526 -5.30 -11.41 -11.23
C THR A 526 -6.78 -11.75 -11.35
N ILE A 527 -7.63 -11.27 -10.42
CA ILE A 527 -9.06 -11.58 -10.38
C ILE A 527 -9.87 -10.33 -10.01
N TYR A 528 -10.82 -9.97 -10.87
CA TYR A 528 -11.87 -9.00 -10.60
C TYR A 528 -13.11 -9.80 -10.17
N SER A 529 -13.49 -9.70 -8.89
CA SER A 529 -14.64 -10.45 -8.31
C SER A 529 -15.86 -9.56 -8.15
#